data_AF-A0A6B3H952-F1
#
_entry.id   AF-A0A6B3H952-F1
#
_cell.length_a   1.000
_cell.length_b   1.000
_cell.length_c   1.000
_cell.angle_alpha   90.00
_cell.angle_beta   90.00
_cell.angle_gamma   90.00
#
_symmetry.space_group_name_H-M   'P 1'
#
loop_
_entity.id
_entity.type
_entity.pdbx_description
1 polymer ?
#
loop_
_entity_poly.entity_id
_entity_poly.type
_entity_poly.pdbx_seq_one_letter_code
_entity_poly.pdbx_strand_id
1 'polypeptide(L)'
;DERAVITVPGPFEGLDRLEARSAIVAALRAEGRIVAEKRPYVHSVGHCSRCKTTIEPRLSLQWWVKVAPLAQAAGDAVRDG
;
A
#
# COMPACT_ATOMS: atom_id res chain seq x y z
N ASP A 1 -0.53 -5.39 -11.69
CA ASP A 1 0.59 -5.00 -12.60
C ASP A 1 1.19 -3.65 -12.16
N GLU A 2 2.07 -3.02 -12.92
CA GLU A 2 2.57 -1.65 -12.64
C GLU A 2 1.53 -0.55 -12.94
N ARG A 3 0.34 -0.94 -13.39
CA ARG A 3 -0.77 -0.06 -13.80
C ARG A 3 -1.92 -0.09 -12.81
N ALA A 4 -1.71 -0.74 -11.65
CA ALA A 4 -2.71 -0.91 -10.60
C ALA A 4 -3.95 -1.73 -11.02
N VAL A 5 -3.80 -2.60 -12.02
CA VAL A 5 -4.81 -3.57 -12.44
C VAL A 5 -4.60 -4.90 -11.72
N ILE A 6 -5.70 -5.54 -11.33
CA ILE A 6 -5.72 -6.87 -10.72
C ILE A 6 -5.30 -7.91 -11.76
N THR A 7 -4.22 -8.64 -11.49
CA THR A 7 -3.67 -9.68 -12.38
C THR A 7 -3.78 -11.08 -11.78
N VAL A 8 -4.57 -11.24 -10.70
CA VAL A 8 -4.81 -12.53 -10.09
C VAL A 8 -6.04 -13.15 -10.79
N PRO A 9 -5.95 -14.38 -11.29
CA PRO A 9 -7.09 -15.04 -11.91
C PRO A 9 -8.30 -15.09 -10.99
N GLY A 10 -9.47 -14.76 -11.54
CA GLY A 10 -10.72 -14.75 -10.79
C GLY A 10 -11.68 -13.64 -11.21
N PRO A 11 -12.76 -13.43 -10.45
CA PRO A 11 -13.86 -12.54 -10.84
C PRO A 11 -13.50 -11.05 -10.89
N PHE A 12 -12.32 -10.67 -10.41
CA PHE A 12 -11.86 -9.28 -10.38
C PHE A 12 -10.66 -9.03 -11.30
N GLU A 13 -10.21 -10.05 -12.03
CA GLU A 13 -9.10 -9.91 -12.97
C GLU A 13 -9.39 -8.84 -14.03
N GLY A 14 -8.40 -7.98 -14.31
CA GLY A 14 -8.52 -6.90 -15.29
C GLY A 14 -9.18 -5.62 -14.77
N LEU A 15 -9.75 -5.61 -13.57
CA LEU A 15 -10.29 -4.38 -12.97
C LEU A 15 -9.17 -3.45 -12.47
N ASP A 16 -9.38 -2.14 -12.55
CA ASP A 16 -8.57 -1.18 -11.79
C ASP A 16 -8.79 -1.40 -10.29
N ARG A 17 -7.74 -1.23 -9.49
CA ARG A 17 -7.78 -1.40 -8.03
C ARG A 17 -8.93 -0.68 -7.30
N LEU A 18 -9.38 0.49 -7.76
CA LEU A 18 -10.45 1.25 -7.11
C LEU A 18 -11.82 0.66 -7.47
N GLU A 19 -11.98 0.19 -8.69
CA GLU A 19 -13.15 -0.55 -9.16
C GLU A 19 -13.22 -1.90 -8.43
N ALA A 20 -12.11 -2.62 -8.40
CA ALA A 20 -11.96 -3.90 -7.69
C ALA A 20 -12.31 -3.75 -6.20
N ARG A 21 -11.87 -2.67 -5.53
CA ARG A 21 -12.22 -2.41 -4.12
C ARG A 21 -13.74 -2.41 -3.91
N SER A 22 -14.48 -1.71 -4.77
CA SER A 22 -15.94 -1.63 -4.66
C SER A 22 -16.60 -2.97 -4.99
N ALA A 23 -16.13 -3.65 -6.03
CA ALA A 23 -16.63 -4.96 -6.45
C ALA A 23 -16.41 -6.05 -5.39
N ILE A 24 -15.24 -6.08 -4.76
CA ILE A 24 -14.89 -7.01 -3.68
C ILE A 24 -15.80 -6.79 -2.47
N VAL A 25 -16.05 -5.53 -2.07
CA VAL A 25 -16.96 -5.23 -0.96
C VAL A 25 -18.38 -5.71 -1.28
N ALA A 26 -18.86 -5.53 -2.52
CA ALA A 26 -20.18 -6.02 -2.93
C ALA A 26 -20.26 -7.55 -2.90
N ALA A 27 -19.24 -8.26 -3.40
CA ALA A 27 -19.17 -9.72 -3.36
C ALA A 27 -19.18 -10.25 -1.91
N LEU A 28 -18.32 -9.71 -1.05
CA LEU A 28 -18.28 -10.08 0.37
C LEU A 28 -19.61 -9.82 1.09
N ARG A 29 -20.34 -8.77 0.70
CA ARG A 29 -21.67 -8.48 1.23
C ARG A 29 -22.70 -9.50 0.77
N ALA A 30 -22.70 -9.88 -0.51
CA ALA A 30 -23.59 -10.89 -1.07
C ALA A 30 -23.39 -12.27 -0.42
N GLU A 31 -22.15 -12.60 -0.04
CA GLU A 31 -21.81 -13.82 0.69
C GLU A 31 -22.08 -13.74 2.20
N GLY A 32 -22.56 -12.60 2.72
CA GLY A 32 -22.78 -12.40 4.15
C GLY A 32 -21.50 -12.41 4.99
N ARG A 33 -20.33 -12.13 4.37
CA ARG A 33 -19.00 -12.18 5.01
C ARG A 33 -18.59 -10.89 5.72
N ILE A 34 -19.37 -9.82 5.55
CA ILE A 34 -19.15 -8.55 6.28
C ILE A 34 -19.90 -8.62 7.60
N VAL A 35 -19.16 -8.83 8.70
CA VAL A 35 -19.74 -8.95 10.06
C VAL A 35 -19.96 -7.60 10.75
N ALA A 36 -19.25 -6.56 10.31
CA ALA A 36 -19.38 -5.21 10.84
C ALA A 36 -18.82 -4.20 9.83
N GLU A 37 -19.37 -2.99 9.82
CA GLU A 37 -18.89 -1.88 9.00
C GLU A 37 -18.78 -0.63 9.88
N LYS A 38 -17.60 0.01 9.91
CA LYS A 38 -17.36 1.25 10.67
C LYS A 38 -17.15 2.42 9.73
N ARG A 39 -18.08 3.38 9.74
CA ARG A 39 -18.00 4.62 8.97
C ARG A 39 -18.64 5.78 9.76
N PRO A 40 -18.03 6.99 9.79
CA PRO A 40 -16.71 7.32 9.23
C PRO A 40 -15.56 6.69 10.04
N TYR A 41 -14.46 6.35 9.37
CA TYR A 41 -13.24 5.87 10.01
C TYR A 41 -12.05 6.65 9.49
N VAL A 42 -11.47 7.49 10.36
CA VAL A 42 -10.35 8.38 10.02
C VAL A 42 -9.05 7.73 10.47
N HIS A 43 -8.10 7.61 9.55
CA HIS A 43 -6.77 7.07 9.81
C HIS A 43 -5.76 7.67 8.83
N SER A 44 -4.47 7.56 9.15
CA SER A 44 -3.38 8.04 8.30
C SER A 44 -3.10 7.07 7.14
N VAL A 45 -3.01 7.62 5.93
CA VAL A 45 -2.65 6.88 4.70
C VAL A 45 -1.48 7.59 4.02
N GLY A 46 -0.52 6.81 3.50
CA GLY A 46 0.62 7.35 2.76
C GLY A 46 0.20 7.88 1.38
N HIS A 47 0.67 9.09 1.04
CA HIS A 47 0.42 9.72 -0.26
C HIS A 47 1.74 10.17 -0.88
N CYS A 48 1.83 10.09 -2.21
CA CYS A 48 2.98 10.60 -2.95
C CYS A 48 3.14 12.10 -2.66
N SER A 49 4.33 12.53 -2.21
CA SER A 49 4.56 13.93 -1.87
C SER A 49 4.36 14.89 -3.04
N ARG A 50 4.58 14.40 -4.27
CA ARG A 50 4.47 15.17 -5.52
C ARG A 50 3.05 15.21 -6.06
N CYS A 51 2.48 14.06 -6.45
CA CYS A 51 1.17 13.99 -7.11
C CYS A 51 0.00 13.75 -6.16
N LYS A 52 0.25 13.55 -4.86
CA LYS A 52 -0.75 13.30 -3.82
C LYS A 52 -1.59 12.03 -3.98
N THR A 53 -1.33 11.21 -5.00
CA THR A 53 -1.94 9.89 -5.14
C THR A 53 -1.58 9.00 -3.94
N THR A 54 -2.55 8.23 -3.45
CA THR A 54 -2.34 7.21 -2.42
C THR A 54 -1.28 6.21 -2.85
N ILE A 55 -0.34 5.90 -1.96
CA ILE A 55 0.74 4.94 -2.22
C ILE A 55 0.23 3.52 -1.98
N GLU A 56 0.56 2.62 -2.91
CA GLU A 56 0.24 1.20 -2.81
C GLU A 56 1.52 0.35 -2.82
N PRO A 57 1.84 -0.36 -1.73
CA PRO A 57 2.99 -1.23 -1.68
C PRO A 57 2.85 -2.40 -2.65
N ARG A 58 3.85 -2.59 -3.50
CA ARG A 58 3.98 -3.74 -4.39
C ARG A 58 5.42 -4.23 -4.32
N LEU A 59 5.60 -5.56 -4.33
CA LEU A 59 6.93 -6.14 -4.49
C LEU A 59 7.47 -5.87 -5.89
N SER A 60 8.67 -5.31 -5.96
CA SER A 60 9.44 -5.11 -7.19
C SER A 60 10.93 -5.26 -6.88
N LEU A 61 11.72 -5.62 -7.89
CA LEU A 61 13.18 -5.60 -7.75
C LEU A 61 13.65 -4.15 -7.68
N GLN A 62 14.39 -3.83 -6.64
CA GLN A 62 14.91 -2.50 -6.38
C GLN A 62 16.36 -2.60 -5.89
N TRP A 63 17.10 -1.52 -6.07
CA TRP A 63 18.44 -1.37 -5.52
C TRP A 63 18.37 -0.83 -4.11
N TRP A 64 19.14 -1.42 -3.20
CA TRP A 64 19.17 -1.05 -1.79
C TRP A 64 20.60 -0.76 -1.35
N VAL A 65 20.76 0.25 -0.49
CA VAL A 65 22.02 0.54 0.19
C VAL A 65 21.92 0.04 1.62
N LYS A 66 22.93 -0.68 2.12
CA LYS A 66 23.00 -1.11 3.52
C LYS A 66 23.34 0.11 4.40
N VAL A 67 22.31 0.86 4.79
CA VAL A 67 22.47 2.14 5.51
C VAL A 67 22.91 2.00 6.97
N ALA A 68 22.75 0.82 7.59
CA ALA A 68 23.05 0.60 9.00
C ALA A 68 24.47 1.07 9.43
N PRO A 69 25.57 0.67 8.77
CA PRO A 69 26.91 1.15 9.14
C PRO A 69 27.10 2.66 8.94
N LEU A 70 26.46 3.26 7.92
CA LEU A 70 26.53 4.70 7.68
C LEU A 70 25.81 5.47 8.79
N ALA A 71 24.63 4.98 9.19
CA ALA A 71 23.85 5.57 10.27
C ALA A 71 24.59 5.52 11.61
N GLN A 72 25.31 4.44 11.89
CA GLN A 72 26.15 4.33 13.08
C GLN A 72 27.24 5.39 13.08
N ALA A 73 28.05 5.45 12.02
CA ALA A 73 29.16 6.41 11.91
C ALA A 73 28.68 7.87 11.99
N ALA A 74 27.57 8.20 11.33
CA ALA A 74 26.98 9.53 11.40
C ALA A 74 26.46 9.85 12.82
N GLY A 75 25.86 8.88 13.49
CA GLY A 75 25.37 9.03 14.86
C GLY A 75 26.50 9.27 15.87
N ASP A 76 27.62 8.54 15.74
CA ASP A 76 28.79 8.69 16.61
C ASP A 76 29.42 10.08 16.45
N ALA A 77 29.60 10.55 15.20
CA ALA A 77 30.12 11.89 14.93
C ALA A 77 29.28 13.02 15.53
N VAL A 78 27.96 12.84 15.66
CA VAL A 78 27.06 13.83 16.30
C VAL A 78 27.16 13.79 17.82
N ARG A 79 27.41 12.61 18.41
CA ARG A 79 27.48 12.46 19.87
C ARG A 79 28.83 12.85 20.45
N ASP A 80 29.90 12.56 19.71
CA ASP A 80 31.28 12.64 20.20
C ASP A 80 32.07 13.84 19.61
N GLY A 81 31.42 14.65 18.77
CA GLY A 81 31.98 15.85 18.13
C GLY A 81 31.68 17.15 18.86
#